data_AF-A0A8H7Y2A7-F1
#
_entry.id   AF-A0A8H7Y2A7-F1
#
_cell.length_a   1.000
_cell.length_b   1.000
_cell.length_c   1.000
_cell.angle_alpha   90.00
_cell.angle_beta   90.00
_cell.angle_gamma   90.00
#
_symmetry.space_group_name_H-M   'P 1'
#
loop_
_entity.id
_entity.type
_entity.pdbx_description
1 polymer ?
#
loop_
_entity_poly.entity_id
_entity_poly.type
_entity_poly.pdbx_seq_one_letter_code
_entity_poly.pdbx_strand_id
1 'polypeptide(L)'
;MLEMQKIATRGMAYLVLSTFCLCASGYDKFFDSIGVSYKPWDHHVPEIMFAMMYILSIVLCFAVGVMLSYHLYGISWGETTVEAQDHDEYRKKAKARNEEFVNSYDVGSLWTLILPLRINPYTDGFSWARRDGYERHQGIRQGEELTDEEDDDV
;
A
#
# COMPACT_ATOMS: atom_id res chain seq x y z
N MET A 1 -14.61 -4.84 -4.47
CA MET A 1 -13.38 -4.05 -4.68
C MET A 1 -12.36 -4.25 -3.56
N LEU A 2 -12.73 -4.02 -2.29
CA LEU A 2 -11.87 -4.25 -1.12
C LEU A 2 -11.23 -5.63 -1.04
N GLU A 3 -11.94 -6.71 -1.41
CA GLU A 3 -11.38 -8.06 -1.34
C GLU A 3 -10.23 -8.29 -2.33
N MET A 4 -10.31 -7.73 -3.54
CA MET A 4 -9.22 -7.77 -4.52
C MET A 4 -8.01 -6.96 -4.03
N GLN A 5 -8.25 -5.78 -3.46
CA GLN A 5 -7.21 -4.93 -2.88
C GLN A 5 -6.50 -5.62 -1.72
N LYS A 6 -7.26 -6.22 -0.78
CA LYS A 6 -6.70 -7.01 0.34
C LYS A 6 -5.89 -8.20 -0.16
N ILE A 7 -6.36 -8.93 -1.18
CA ILE A 7 -5.61 -10.05 -1.76
C ILE A 7 -4.27 -9.56 -2.33
N ALA A 8 -4.29 -8.47 -3.09
CA ALA A 8 -3.08 -7.89 -3.68
C ALA A 8 -2.09 -7.41 -2.61
N THR A 9 -2.54 -6.62 -1.62
CA THR A 9 -1.67 -6.10 -0.56
C THR A 9 -1.09 -7.21 0.31
N ARG A 10 -1.88 -8.27 0.60
CA ARG A 10 -1.36 -9.47 1.31
C ARG A 10 -0.30 -10.19 0.48
N GLY A 11 -0.55 -10.42 -0.81
CA GLY A 11 0.43 -11.05 -1.71
C GLY A 11 1.76 -10.27 -1.77
N MET A 12 1.67 -8.94 -1.91
CA MET A 12 2.84 -8.06 -1.89
C MET A 12 3.57 -8.10 -0.54
N ALA A 13 2.84 -8.09 0.58
CA ALA A 13 3.43 -8.17 1.92
C ALA A 13 4.21 -9.49 2.14
N TYR A 14 3.63 -10.63 1.74
CA TYR A 14 4.32 -11.92 1.83
C TYR A 14 5.57 -11.98 0.95
N LEU A 15 5.52 -11.39 -0.24
CA LEU A 15 6.66 -11.33 -1.15
C LEU A 15 7.81 -10.48 -0.57
N VAL A 16 7.50 -9.32 0.00
CA VAL A 16 8.50 -8.48 0.69
C VAL A 16 9.07 -9.20 1.91
N LEU A 17 8.24 -9.84 2.74
CA LEU A 17 8.71 -10.61 3.88
C LEU A 17 9.63 -11.77 3.45
N SER A 18 9.25 -12.52 2.41
CA SER A 18 10.03 -13.64 1.91
C SER A 18 11.39 -13.21 1.35
N THR A 19 11.41 -12.13 0.55
CA THR A 19 12.65 -11.59 -0.01
C THR A 19 13.54 -10.98 1.08
N PHE A 20 12.96 -10.33 2.08
CA PHE A 20 13.69 -9.83 3.25
C PHE A 20 14.30 -10.96 4.08
N CYS A 21 13.56 -12.03 4.37
CA CYS A 21 14.09 -13.21 5.06
C CYS A 21 15.23 -13.87 4.30
N LEU A 22 15.14 -13.94 2.96
CA LEU A 22 16.23 -14.45 2.11
C LEU A 22 17.46 -13.53 2.19
N CYS A 23 17.27 -12.21 2.15
CA CYS A 23 18.39 -11.26 2.30
C CYS A 23 19.06 -11.36 3.68
N ALA A 24 18.27 -11.43 4.75
CA ALA A 24 18.79 -11.51 6.11
C ALA A 24 19.54 -12.82 6.38
N SER A 25 19.02 -13.95 5.91
CA SER A 25 19.65 -15.27 6.08
C SER A 25 20.81 -15.52 5.10
N GLY A 26 20.77 -14.91 3.91
CA GLY A 26 21.73 -15.12 2.83
C GLY A 26 22.94 -14.20 2.83
N TYR A 27 22.97 -13.16 3.69
CA TYR A 27 24.04 -12.15 3.73
C TYR A 27 25.44 -12.78 3.84
N ASP A 28 25.65 -13.71 4.78
CA ASP A 28 26.95 -14.35 4.97
C ASP A 28 27.36 -15.19 3.74
N LYS A 29 26.40 -15.92 3.16
CA LYS A 29 26.62 -16.78 1.99
C LYS A 29 26.90 -16.00 0.72
N PHE A 30 26.40 -14.77 0.64
CA PHE A 30 26.67 -13.89 -0.48
C PHE A 30 28.13 -13.44 -0.52
N PHE A 31 28.74 -13.09 0.63
CA PHE A 31 30.17 -12.75 0.68
C PHE A 31 31.08 -13.95 0.41
N ASP A 32 30.66 -15.14 0.85
CA ASP A 32 31.32 -16.40 0.49
C ASP A 32 31.24 -16.61 -1.05
N SER A 33 30.10 -16.33 -1.68
CA SER A 33 29.90 -16.52 -3.14
C SER A 33 30.67 -15.54 -4.04
N ILE A 34 31.01 -14.34 -3.56
CA ILE A 34 31.80 -13.35 -4.31
C ILE A 34 33.31 -13.58 -4.15
N GLY A 35 33.72 -14.50 -3.27
CA GLY A 35 35.13 -14.79 -3.01
C GLY A 35 35.83 -13.78 -2.09
N VAL A 36 35.06 -12.99 -1.32
CA VAL A 36 35.61 -12.13 -0.26
C VAL A 36 36.09 -12.99 0.92
N SER A 37 35.41 -14.11 1.17
CA SER A 37 35.76 -15.12 2.17
C SER A 37 36.23 -16.38 1.43
N TYR A 38 37.51 -16.74 1.56
CA TYR A 38 38.11 -17.91 0.91
C TYR A 38 37.68 -19.21 1.60
N LYS A 39 36.44 -19.64 1.39
CA LYS A 39 35.94 -20.95 1.82
C LYS A 39 35.54 -21.79 0.60
N PRO A 40 35.87 -23.09 0.56
CA PRO A 40 35.40 -23.98 -0.50
C PRO A 40 33.88 -24.08 -0.46
N TRP A 41 33.24 -23.95 -1.61
CA TRP A 41 31.79 -23.99 -1.75
C TRP A 41 31.26 -25.42 -1.75
N ASP A 42 30.74 -25.86 -0.60
CA ASP A 42 30.22 -27.23 -0.39
C ASP A 42 28.69 -27.32 -0.52
N HIS A 43 28.07 -26.50 -1.38
CA HIS A 43 26.62 -26.49 -1.56
C HIS A 43 26.22 -26.99 -2.96
N HIS A 44 25.06 -27.64 -3.05
CA HIS A 44 24.53 -28.17 -4.31
C HIS A 44 24.19 -27.10 -5.35
N VAL A 45 23.90 -25.88 -4.91
CA VAL A 45 23.57 -24.77 -5.80
C VAL A 45 24.85 -24.13 -6.34
N PRO A 46 24.98 -23.87 -7.65
CA PRO A 46 26.12 -23.14 -8.18
C PRO A 46 26.23 -21.73 -7.58
N GLU A 47 27.46 -21.29 -7.26
CA GLU A 47 27.76 -19.98 -6.66
C GLU A 47 27.09 -18.82 -7.43
N ILE A 48 27.21 -18.84 -8.76
CA ILE A 48 26.69 -17.79 -9.65
C ILE A 48 25.16 -17.71 -9.57
N MET A 49 24.47 -18.86 -9.53
CA MET A 49 23.00 -18.87 -9.45
C MET A 49 22.52 -18.28 -8.13
N PHE A 50 23.19 -18.62 -7.03
CA PHE A 50 22.87 -18.06 -5.72
C PHE A 50 23.08 -16.54 -5.69
N ALA A 51 24.23 -16.06 -6.18
CA ALA A 51 24.53 -14.63 -6.24
C ALA A 51 23.49 -13.84 -7.07
N MET A 52 23.07 -14.38 -8.22
CA MET A 52 22.05 -13.74 -9.06
C MET A 52 20.68 -13.67 -8.37
N MET A 53 20.24 -14.76 -7.73
CA MET A 53 18.98 -14.79 -6.97
C MET A 53 19.01 -13.82 -5.79
N TYR A 54 20.15 -13.71 -5.11
CA TYR A 54 20.33 -12.82 -3.97
C TYR A 54 20.24 -11.34 -4.38
N ILE A 55 20.94 -10.95 -5.45
CA ILE A 55 20.87 -9.58 -5.99
C ILE A 55 19.44 -9.25 -6.44
N LEU A 56 18.77 -10.17 -7.14
CA LEU A 56 17.38 -9.98 -7.55
C LEU A 56 16.45 -9.77 -6.34
N SER A 57 16.65 -10.56 -5.28
CA SER A 57 15.84 -10.47 -4.05
C SER A 57 16.01 -9.13 -3.33
N ILE A 58 17.22 -8.56 -3.31
CA ILE A 58 17.47 -7.22 -2.75
C ILE A 58 16.68 -6.16 -3.54
N VAL A 59 16.77 -6.19 -4.87
CA VAL A 59 16.08 -5.22 -5.73
C VAL A 59 14.57 -5.34 -5.58
N LEU A 60 14.04 -6.57 -5.55
CA LEU A 60 12.60 -6.82 -5.34
C LEU A 60 12.14 -6.36 -3.95
N CYS A 61 12.92 -6.62 -2.90
CA CYS A 61 12.59 -6.19 -1.55
C CYS A 61 12.46 -4.66 -1.47
N PHE A 62 13.37 -3.92 -2.13
CA PHE A 62 13.32 -2.46 -2.15
C PHE A 62 12.16 -1.93 -3.00
N ALA A 63 12.03 -2.40 -4.24
CA ALA A 63 11.01 -1.92 -5.17
C ALA A 63 9.59 -2.21 -4.67
N VAL A 64 9.32 -3.46 -4.31
CA VAL A 64 8.00 -3.89 -3.82
C VAL A 64 7.75 -3.36 -2.41
N GLY A 65 8.79 -3.17 -1.59
CA GLY A 65 8.67 -2.57 -0.26
C GLY A 65 8.18 -1.11 -0.30
N VAL A 66 8.71 -0.30 -1.21
CA VAL A 66 8.23 1.08 -1.43
C VAL A 66 6.78 1.07 -1.92
N MET A 67 6.48 0.21 -2.91
CA MET A 67 5.12 0.07 -3.44
C MET A 67 4.12 -0.33 -2.35
N LEU A 68 4.46 -1.33 -1.53
CA LEU A 68 3.65 -1.79 -0.41
C LEU A 68 3.42 -0.67 0.61
N SER A 69 4.44 0.11 0.93
CA SER A 69 4.34 1.23 1.87
C SER A 69 3.34 2.28 1.40
N TYR A 70 3.34 2.62 0.10
CA TYR A 70 2.34 3.53 -0.48
C TYR A 70 0.92 2.98 -0.39
N HIS A 71 0.73 1.68 -0.67
CA HIS A 71 -0.59 1.06 -0.56
C HIS A 71 -1.08 1.00 0.89
N LEU A 72 -0.20 0.69 1.85
CA LEU A 72 -0.53 0.70 3.27
C LEU A 72 -0.90 2.10 3.75
N TYR A 73 -0.17 3.13 3.29
CA TYR A 73 -0.48 4.52 3.60
C TYR A 73 -1.87 4.93 3.09
N GLY A 74 -2.18 4.70 1.81
CA GLY A 74 -3.50 5.02 1.25
C GLY A 74 -4.64 4.30 1.97
N ILE A 75 -4.47 3.00 2.26
CA ILE A 75 -5.49 2.24 3.00
C ILE A 75 -5.67 2.76 4.44
N SER A 76 -4.59 3.23 5.08
CA SER A 76 -4.69 3.80 6.44
C SER A 76 -5.48 5.11 6.50
N TRP A 77 -5.52 5.87 5.41
CA TRP A 77 -6.32 7.08 5.28
C TRP A 77 -7.73 6.82 4.71
N GLY A 78 -8.05 5.57 4.41
CA GLY A 78 -9.31 5.21 3.75
C GLY A 78 -9.43 5.80 2.35
N GLU A 79 -8.32 6.01 1.64
CA GLU A 79 -8.26 6.59 0.30
C GLU A 79 -7.90 5.53 -0.75
N THR A 80 -8.57 5.53 -1.90
CA THR A 80 -8.11 4.82 -3.09
C THR A 80 -7.09 5.64 -3.87
N THR A 81 -6.30 5.02 -4.76
CA THR A 81 -5.28 5.74 -5.55
C THR A 81 -5.88 6.82 -6.43
N VAL A 82 -7.10 6.62 -6.94
CA VAL A 82 -7.82 7.61 -7.74
C VAL A 82 -8.30 8.76 -6.84
N GLU A 83 -8.92 8.44 -5.70
CA GLU A 83 -9.35 9.45 -4.71
C GLU A 83 -8.18 10.29 -4.17
N ALA A 84 -6.99 9.71 -4.00
CA ALA A 84 -5.81 10.44 -3.56
C ALA A 84 -5.39 11.53 -4.56
N GLN A 85 -5.55 11.28 -5.87
CA GLN A 85 -5.27 12.30 -6.90
C GLN A 85 -6.26 13.47 -6.82
N ASP A 86 -7.54 13.15 -6.59
CA ASP A 86 -8.60 14.17 -6.47
C ASP A 86 -8.47 14.95 -5.15
N HIS A 87 -8.13 14.27 -4.06
CA HIS A 87 -7.88 14.88 -2.75
C HIS A 87 -6.71 15.87 -2.77
N ASP A 88 -5.68 15.64 -3.58
CA ASP A 88 -4.57 16.60 -3.75
C ASP A 88 -5.06 17.90 -4.42
N GLU A 89 -6.02 17.82 -5.33
CA GLU A 89 -6.66 18.99 -5.92
C GLU A 89 -7.58 19.69 -4.91
N TYR A 90 -8.39 18.93 -4.17
CA TYR A 90 -9.26 19.47 -3.13
C TYR A 90 -8.47 20.17 -2.01
N ARG A 91 -7.36 19.58 -1.55
CA ARG A 91 -6.45 20.22 -0.58
C ARG A 91 -5.90 21.55 -1.08
N LYS A 92 -5.58 21.67 -2.38
CA LYS A 92 -5.11 22.94 -2.97
C LYS A 92 -6.23 23.98 -3.01
N LYS A 93 -7.45 23.59 -3.41
CA LYS A 93 -8.63 24.47 -3.46
C LYS A 93 -9.05 24.95 -2.06
N ALA A 94 -9.11 24.05 -1.08
CA ALA A 94 -9.41 24.38 0.31
C ALA A 94 -8.35 25.31 0.92
N LYS A 95 -7.05 25.02 0.68
CA LYS A 95 -5.94 25.88 1.13
C LYS A 95 -5.98 27.27 0.52
N ALA A 96 -6.39 27.41 -0.74
CA ALA A 96 -6.58 28.71 -1.37
C ALA A 96 -7.68 29.55 -0.68
N ARG A 97 -8.62 28.89 -0.01
CA ARG A 97 -9.72 29.52 0.75
C ARG A 97 -9.44 29.66 2.24
N ASN A 98 -8.27 29.26 2.73
CA ASN A 98 -7.97 29.10 4.16
C ASN A 98 -8.94 28.14 4.89
N GLU A 99 -9.48 27.15 4.18
CA GLU A 99 -10.28 26.06 4.73
C GLU A 99 -9.43 24.77 4.80
N GLU A 100 -9.71 23.90 5.77
CA GLU A 100 -9.04 22.60 5.91
C GLU A 100 -9.86 21.51 5.24
N PHE A 101 -9.22 20.72 4.36
CA PHE A 101 -9.85 19.54 3.75
C PHE A 101 -9.77 18.35 4.70
N VAL A 102 -10.92 17.85 5.13
CA VAL A 102 -11.02 16.67 6.01
C VAL A 102 -11.69 15.53 5.26
N ASN A 103 -10.99 14.40 5.16
CA ASN A 103 -11.52 13.18 4.55
C ASN A 103 -12.65 12.60 5.42
N SER A 104 -13.82 12.35 4.83
CA SER A 104 -14.97 11.76 5.52
C SER A 104 -14.89 10.24 5.66
N TYR A 105 -14.02 9.59 4.89
CA TYR A 105 -13.82 8.14 4.87
C TYR A 105 -12.70 7.65 5.81
N ASP A 106 -12.08 8.55 6.57
CA ASP A 106 -11.07 8.20 7.58
C ASP A 106 -11.75 7.63 8.85
N VAL A 107 -12.21 6.38 8.75
CA VAL A 107 -12.83 5.61 9.84
C VAL A 107 -11.97 4.42 10.28
N GLY A 108 -10.74 4.33 9.76
CA GLY A 108 -9.92 3.13 9.79
C GLY A 108 -8.97 3.03 10.99
N SER A 109 -8.90 1.84 11.60
CA SER A 109 -7.83 1.45 12.52
C SER A 109 -6.81 0.58 11.78
N LEU A 110 -5.52 0.93 11.79
CA LEU A 110 -4.45 0.15 11.10
C LEU A 110 -4.40 -1.34 11.50
N TRP A 111 -4.91 -1.68 12.69
CA TRP A 111 -4.86 -3.03 13.26
C TRP A 111 -5.66 -4.08 12.49
N THR A 112 -6.74 -3.70 11.79
CA THR A 112 -7.52 -4.64 10.95
C THR A 112 -6.75 -5.10 9.71
N LEU A 113 -5.78 -4.31 9.23
CA LEU A 113 -5.04 -4.61 8.01
C LEU A 113 -3.89 -5.59 8.19
N ILE A 114 -3.24 -5.56 9.35
CA ILE A 114 -2.01 -6.32 9.62
C ILE A 114 -2.34 -7.78 9.95
N LEU A 115 -3.51 -8.04 10.52
CA LEU A 115 -3.92 -9.39 10.89
C LEU A 115 -4.48 -10.15 9.68
N PRO A 116 -4.04 -11.39 9.42
CA PRO A 116 -4.54 -12.24 8.34
C PRO A 116 -5.92 -12.84 8.71
N LEU A 117 -6.85 -12.00 9.17
CA LEU A 117 -8.21 -12.40 9.49
C LEU A 117 -9.10 -12.10 8.29
N ARG A 118 -10.01 -13.04 7.98
CA ARG A 118 -11.07 -12.80 7.00
C ARG A 118 -12.10 -11.87 7.64
N ILE A 119 -11.87 -10.57 7.51
CA ILE A 119 -12.78 -9.55 7.99
C ILE A 119 -13.70 -9.19 6.83
N ASN A 120 -14.99 -9.45 6.99
CA ASN A 120 -16.01 -9.06 6.02
C ASN A 120 -15.90 -7.55 5.74
N PRO A 121 -16.15 -7.11 4.50
CA PRO A 121 -16.22 -5.68 4.21
C PRO A 121 -17.20 -5.03 5.18
N TYR A 122 -16.83 -3.88 5.72
CA TYR A 122 -17.62 -3.15 6.73
C TYR A 122 -18.99 -2.71 6.17
N THR A 123 -19.15 -2.71 4.85
CA THR A 123 -20.35 -2.27 4.13
C THR A 123 -20.58 -3.07 2.83
N ASP A 124 -21.70 -2.81 2.16
CA ASP A 124 -22.23 -3.47 0.96
C ASP A 124 -21.49 -3.12 -0.35
N GLY A 125 -20.61 -2.10 -0.32
CA GLY A 125 -19.85 -1.64 -1.47
C GLY A 125 -20.59 -0.62 -2.36
N PHE A 126 -21.82 -0.25 -2.00
CA PHE A 126 -22.58 0.86 -2.59
C PHE A 126 -22.64 2.07 -1.66
N SER A 127 -22.77 1.82 -0.35
CA SER A 127 -22.72 2.83 0.69
C SER A 127 -21.45 2.65 1.52
N TRP A 128 -20.77 3.72 1.90
CA TRP A 128 -19.56 3.65 2.74
C TRP A 128 -19.82 4.37 4.05
N ALA A 129 -19.36 3.78 5.15
CA ALA A 129 -19.51 4.40 6.45
C ALA A 129 -18.61 5.63 6.53
N ARG A 130 -19.26 6.78 6.77
CA ARG A 130 -18.61 8.06 6.93
C ARG A 130 -18.37 8.31 8.42
N ARG A 131 -17.41 9.18 8.73
CA ARG A 131 -17.18 9.65 10.10
C ARG A 131 -18.46 10.29 10.67
N ASP A 132 -18.76 10.03 11.95
CA ASP A 132 -19.93 10.60 12.62
C ASP A 132 -20.00 12.12 12.45
N GLY A 133 -21.12 12.61 11.91
CA GLY A 133 -21.36 14.03 11.63
C GLY A 133 -20.89 14.52 10.25
N TYR A 134 -20.36 13.64 9.39
CA TYR A 134 -19.90 13.99 8.05
C TYR A 134 -20.73 13.27 6.97
N GLU A 135 -21.63 14.00 6.30
CA GLU A 135 -22.28 13.49 5.09
C GLU A 135 -21.45 13.76 3.82
N ARG A 136 -20.53 14.72 3.85
CA ARG A 136 -19.63 15.10 2.74
C ARG A 136 -18.26 15.48 3.28
N HIS A 137 -17.25 15.45 2.40
CA HIS A 137 -15.92 15.97 2.68
C HIS A 137 -15.98 17.43 3.16
N GLN A 138 -15.42 17.73 4.34
CA GLN A 138 -15.36 19.12 4.79
C GLN A 138 -14.27 19.88 4.00
N GLY A 139 -14.55 21.14 3.68
CA GLY A 139 -13.67 22.02 2.89
C GLY A 139 -13.95 22.03 1.38
N ILE A 140 -14.98 21.31 0.91
CA ILE A 140 -15.44 21.30 -0.49
C ILE A 140 -16.86 21.89 -0.57
N ARG A 141 -17.10 22.79 -1.54
CA ARG A 141 -18.45 23.33 -1.82
C ARG A 141 -19.20 22.44 -2.82
N GLN A 142 -20.52 22.48 -2.79
CA GLN A 142 -21.36 21.76 -3.75
C GLN A 142 -20.99 22.15 -5.20
N GLY A 143 -20.64 21.16 -6.04
CA GLY A 143 -20.14 21.35 -7.42
C GLY A 143 -18.62 21.54 -7.55
N GLU A 144 -17.85 21.43 -6.46
CA GLU A 144 -16.38 21.36 -6.50
C GLU A 144 -15.84 19.92 -6.40
N GLU A 145 -16.71 18.94 -6.17
CA GLU A 145 -16.41 17.51 -6.27
C GLU A 145 -16.21 17.17 -7.76
N LEU A 146 -15.04 16.66 -8.14
CA LEU A 146 -14.69 16.33 -9.53
C LEU A 146 -15.46 15.10 -10.04
N THR A 147 -15.93 14.26 -9.12
CA THR A 147 -16.86 13.15 -9.35
C THR A 147 -18.27 13.60 -8.97
N ASP A 148 -18.90 14.43 -9.79
CA ASP A 148 -20.34 14.62 -9.67
C ASP A 148 -21.06 13.34 -10.14
N GLU A 149 -22.09 12.92 -9.39
CA GLU A 149 -23.16 12.10 -9.97
C GLU A 149 -23.78 12.94 -11.09
N GLU A 150 -23.84 12.40 -12.32
CA GLU A 150 -24.57 13.02 -13.42
C GLU A 150 -25.90 13.53 -12.87
N ASP A 151 -26.15 14.84 -13.07
CA ASP A 151 -27.34 15.54 -12.63
C ASP A 151 -28.55 14.61 -12.66
N ASP A 152 -29.15 14.35 -11.48
CA ASP A 152 -30.49 13.77 -11.42
C ASP A 152 -31.43 14.78 -12.11
N ASP A 153 -31.59 14.60 -13.42
CA ASP A 153 -32.55 15.30 -14.27
C ASP A 153 -33.95 15.16 -13.66
N VAL A 154 -34.46 16.24 -13.07
CA VAL A 154 -35.89 16.42 -12.74
C VAL A 154 -36.40 17.73 -13.31
#